data_AF-A0A182N121-F1
#
_entry.id   AF-A0A182N121-F1
#
_cell.length_a   1.000
_cell.length_b   1.000
_cell.length_c   1.000
_cell.angle_alpha   90.00
_cell.angle_beta   90.00
_cell.angle_gamma   90.00
#
_symmetry.space_group_name_H-M   'P 1'
#
loop_
_entity.id
_entity.type
_entity.pdbx_description
1 polymer ?
#
loop_
_entity_poly.entity_id
_entity_poly.type
_entity_poly.pdbx_seq_one_letter_code
_entity_poly.pdbx_strand_id
1 'polypeptide(L)'
;LINVKRAQSCLRILCAWFAWVIYVVRPGRNTRIPSARAMMMDASKVVPLVVLLLVGLAGECAAHECYVCSNQTGNTEKCLNTVKICEQGEDACLTEIRWGSTPYFSLGAQKQFYVSKRCAKKEICQRIRTKHMPYCTHIWYEDWTCSACCLGDRCNYYVISAAGSIGLSVRLVGLVAALGLLVRSVLSS
;
A
#
# COMPACT_ATOMS: atom_id res chain seq x y z
N LEU A 1 13.91 -14.62 8.48
CA LEU A 1 13.75 -14.24 7.05
C LEU A 1 12.65 -13.19 6.82
N ILE A 2 11.43 -13.37 7.36
CA ILE A 2 10.28 -12.43 7.25
C ILE A 2 10.62 -11.02 7.79
N ASN A 3 11.23 -10.93 8.97
CA ASN A 3 11.70 -9.66 9.55
C ASN A 3 12.83 -8.98 8.76
N VAL A 4 13.59 -9.72 7.96
CA VAL A 4 14.79 -9.19 7.27
C VAL A 4 14.40 -8.35 6.07
N LYS A 5 13.42 -8.80 5.26
CA LYS A 5 12.96 -8.03 4.08
C LYS A 5 12.19 -6.76 4.45
N ARG A 6 11.40 -6.81 5.53
CA ARG A 6 10.70 -5.64 6.10
C ARG A 6 11.72 -4.63 6.68
N ALA A 7 12.73 -5.12 7.40
CA ALA A 7 13.80 -4.29 7.92
C ALA A 7 14.68 -3.68 6.81
N GLN A 8 15.06 -4.40 5.76
CA GLN A 8 16.01 -3.90 4.75
C GLN A 8 15.48 -2.71 3.93
N SER A 9 14.17 -2.66 3.64
CA SER A 9 13.57 -1.55 2.90
C SER A 9 13.35 -0.33 3.80
N CYS A 10 12.89 -0.54 5.05
CA CYS A 10 12.78 0.52 6.06
C CYS A 10 14.14 1.10 6.47
N LEU A 11 15.15 0.25 6.68
CA LEU A 11 16.44 0.63 7.24
C LEU A 11 17.24 1.51 6.27
N ARG A 12 17.11 1.32 4.95
CA ARG A 12 17.77 2.20 3.96
C ARG A 12 17.18 3.61 3.95
N ILE A 13 15.85 3.72 4.05
CA ILE A 13 15.16 5.01 4.08
C ILE A 13 15.37 5.71 5.43
N LEU A 14 15.27 4.97 6.55
CA LEU A 14 15.55 5.50 7.89
C LEU A 14 17.02 5.90 8.05
N CYS A 15 18.00 5.12 7.57
CA CYS A 15 19.41 5.50 7.63
C CYS A 15 19.71 6.74 6.78
N ALA A 16 19.08 6.90 5.62
CA ALA A 16 19.20 8.12 4.82
C ALA A 16 18.56 9.33 5.54
N TRP A 17 17.43 9.11 6.24
CA TRP A 17 16.76 10.13 7.04
C TRP A 17 17.61 10.57 8.24
N PHE A 18 18.12 9.63 9.04
CA PHE A 18 19.00 9.91 10.16
C PHE A 18 20.31 10.58 9.72
N ALA A 19 20.92 10.15 8.62
CA ALA A 19 22.13 10.78 8.09
C ALA A 19 21.89 12.22 7.63
N TRP A 20 20.75 12.51 7.01
CA TRP A 20 20.40 13.86 6.56
C TRP A 20 20.04 14.78 7.73
N VAL A 21 19.28 14.29 8.73
CA VAL A 21 18.98 15.05 9.96
C VAL A 21 20.26 15.39 10.72
N ILE A 22 21.21 14.46 10.86
CA ILE A 22 22.51 14.72 11.50
C ILE A 22 23.33 15.75 10.70
N TYR A 23 23.22 15.74 9.37
CA TYR A 23 23.92 16.71 8.51
C TYR A 23 23.35 18.13 8.63
N VAL A 24 22.01 18.26 8.68
CA VAL A 24 21.32 19.55 8.77
C VAL A 24 21.36 20.15 10.19
N VAL A 25 21.38 19.32 11.24
CA VAL A 25 21.34 19.77 12.64
C VAL A 25 22.75 19.91 13.26
N ARG A 26 23.84 19.74 12.50
CA ARG A 26 25.20 19.92 13.04
C ARG A 26 25.43 21.39 13.43
N PRO A 27 25.54 21.74 14.72
CA PRO A 27 25.80 23.11 15.12
C PRO A 27 27.31 23.36 15.02
N GLY A 28 27.73 23.99 13.92
CA GLY A 28 29.14 24.26 13.63
C GLY A 28 29.50 25.75 13.71
N ARG A 29 30.02 26.15 14.88
CA ARG A 29 30.96 27.26 15.15
C ARG A 29 30.63 28.69 14.68
N ASN A 30 30.27 29.50 15.68
CA ASN A 30 30.86 30.80 16.05
C ASN A 30 31.44 31.65 14.91
N THR A 31 30.65 32.58 14.38
CA THR A 31 31.15 33.76 13.65
C THR A 31 30.39 35.02 14.06
N ARG A 32 31.17 36.05 14.44
CA ARG A 32 30.74 37.42 14.75
C ARG A 32 30.27 38.14 13.47
N ILE A 33 29.04 38.69 13.49
CA ILE A 33 28.56 40.05 13.11
C ILE A 33 29.15 40.68 11.81
N PRO A 34 28.35 41.22 10.84
CA PRO A 34 27.47 42.38 11.10
C PRO A 34 26.11 42.49 10.41
N SER A 35 25.23 43.20 11.13
CA SER A 35 24.16 44.12 10.68
C SER A 35 23.67 43.97 9.23
N ALA A 36 22.68 43.11 9.05
CA ALA A 36 21.62 43.33 8.07
C ALA A 36 20.29 43.19 8.82
N ARG A 37 19.41 44.16 8.62
CA ARG A 37 18.05 44.23 9.14
C ARG A 37 17.32 42.95 8.73
N ALA A 38 17.38 41.95 9.59
CA ALA A 38 16.90 40.62 9.31
C ALA A 38 15.37 40.66 9.21
N MET A 39 14.82 40.11 8.12
CA MET A 39 13.54 39.42 8.18
C MET A 39 13.72 38.27 9.19
N MET A 40 13.64 38.60 10.48
CA MET A 40 13.56 37.64 11.58
C MET A 40 12.14 37.09 11.56
N MET A 41 11.90 36.09 10.72
CA MET A 41 10.91 35.08 11.09
C MET A 41 11.47 34.39 12.34
N ASP A 42 10.78 34.55 13.48
CA ASP A 42 11.16 33.91 14.75
C ASP A 42 11.50 32.44 14.51
N ALA A 43 12.74 32.05 14.81
CA ALA A 43 13.20 30.67 14.64
C ALA A 43 12.27 29.66 15.33
N SER A 44 11.62 30.05 16.43
CA SER A 44 10.60 29.26 17.14
C SER A 44 9.36 28.92 16.29
N LYS A 45 9.01 29.72 15.27
CA LYS A 45 7.88 29.47 14.35
C LYS A 45 8.30 28.71 13.09
N VAL A 46 9.58 28.81 12.70
CA VAL A 46 10.13 28.16 11.50
C VAL A 46 10.43 26.67 11.72
N VAL A 47 10.95 26.33 12.90
CA VAL A 47 11.25 24.94 13.29
C VAL A 47 10.05 23.99 13.14
N PRO A 48 8.84 24.27 13.68
CA PRO A 48 7.70 23.36 13.54
C PRO A 48 7.23 23.20 12.09
N LEU A 49 7.35 24.26 11.27
CA LEU A 49 7.00 24.22 9.85
C LEU A 49 7.93 23.29 9.06
N VAL A 50 9.24 23.40 9.31
CA VAL A 50 10.27 22.55 8.69
C VAL A 50 10.10 21.10 9.11
N VAL A 51 9.83 20.84 10.39
CA VAL A 51 9.58 19.47 10.90
C VAL A 51 8.34 18.85 10.23
N LEU A 52 7.22 19.58 10.11
CA LEU A 52 6.02 19.10 9.43
C LEU A 52 6.26 18.79 7.95
N LEU A 53 7.03 19.64 7.25
CA LEU A 53 7.39 19.43 5.86
C LEU A 53 8.24 18.15 5.69
N LEU A 54 9.20 17.93 6.58
CA LEU A 54 10.07 16.76 6.57
C LEU A 54 9.34 15.46 6.90
N VAL A 55 8.40 15.50 7.84
CA VAL A 55 7.52 14.35 8.14
C VAL A 55 6.62 14.04 6.94
N GLY A 56 6.11 15.05 6.22
CA GLY A 56 5.33 14.86 4.99
C GLY A 56 6.13 14.30 3.79
N LEU A 57 7.47 14.43 3.83
CA LEU A 57 8.39 13.89 2.82
C LEU A 57 8.87 12.46 3.16
N ALA A 58 8.63 11.97 4.37
CA ALA A 58 8.95 10.60 4.74
C ALA A 58 8.14 9.63 3.86
N GLY A 59 8.83 8.74 3.13
CA GLY A 59 8.18 7.74 2.29
C GLY A 59 7.43 6.71 3.11
N GLU A 60 6.25 6.31 2.67
CA GLU A 60 5.49 5.24 3.30
C GLU A 60 6.16 3.89 3.02
N CYS A 61 6.60 3.20 4.08
CA CYS A 61 7.15 1.86 3.97
C CYS A 61 6.05 0.85 4.35
N ALA A 62 5.19 0.52 3.40
CA ALA A 62 4.18 -0.52 3.56
C ALA A 62 4.77 -1.89 3.14
N ALA A 63 4.72 -2.86 4.04
CA ALA A 63 4.98 -4.26 3.69
C ALA A 63 3.63 -4.88 3.36
N HIS A 64 3.32 -4.97 2.06
CA HIS A 64 2.02 -5.46 1.61
C HIS A 64 1.88 -6.97 1.85
N GLU A 65 0.82 -7.38 2.52
CA GLU A 65 0.53 -8.78 2.85
C GLU A 65 -0.79 -9.23 2.23
N CYS A 66 -0.84 -10.44 1.68
CA CYS A 66 -2.06 -11.03 1.10
C CYS A 66 -2.28 -12.46 1.59
N TYR A 67 -3.54 -12.89 1.61
CA TYR A 67 -3.86 -14.32 1.69
C TYR A 67 -3.45 -15.01 0.39
N VAL A 68 -2.85 -16.21 0.49
CA VAL A 68 -2.33 -16.96 -0.66
C VAL A 68 -2.78 -18.42 -0.61
N CYS A 69 -3.40 -18.88 -1.69
CA CYS A 69 -3.77 -20.28 -1.87
C CYS A 69 -3.89 -20.60 -3.36
N SER A 70 -3.86 -21.88 -3.72
CA SER A 70 -3.95 -22.33 -5.11
C SER A 70 -4.93 -23.48 -5.23
N ASN A 71 -5.90 -23.35 -6.14
CA ASN A 71 -6.90 -24.35 -6.49
C ASN A 71 -7.53 -25.06 -5.28
N GLN A 72 -7.97 -24.29 -4.28
CA GLN A 72 -8.67 -24.84 -3.12
C GLN A 72 -10.17 -24.92 -3.39
N THR A 73 -10.85 -25.93 -2.87
CA THR A 73 -12.28 -26.16 -3.13
C THR A 73 -13.21 -25.13 -2.49
N GLY A 74 -12.68 -24.31 -1.58
CA GLY A 74 -13.42 -23.24 -0.93
C GLY A 74 -12.50 -22.19 -0.32
N ASN A 75 -13.11 -21.12 0.19
CA ASN A 75 -12.42 -20.07 0.93
C ASN A 75 -12.30 -20.42 2.42
N THR A 76 -11.70 -21.56 2.70
CA THR A 76 -11.53 -22.10 4.05
C THR A 76 -10.08 -22.51 4.27
N GLU A 77 -9.72 -22.81 5.52
CA GLU A 77 -8.44 -23.39 5.90
C GLU A 77 -7.23 -22.68 5.26
N LYS A 78 -6.61 -23.31 4.26
CA LYS A 78 -5.42 -22.81 3.56
C LYS A 78 -5.62 -21.40 3.01
N CYS A 79 -6.79 -21.07 2.47
CA CYS A 79 -7.05 -19.74 1.92
C CYS A 79 -7.23 -18.64 2.99
N LEU A 80 -7.49 -19.00 4.25
CA LEU A 80 -7.67 -18.05 5.36
C LEU A 80 -6.49 -18.04 6.35
N ASN A 81 -5.67 -19.10 6.37
CA ASN A 81 -4.57 -19.24 7.32
C ASN A 81 -3.19 -18.97 6.68
N THR A 82 -3.09 -19.00 5.34
CA THR A 82 -1.82 -18.80 4.64
C THR A 82 -1.68 -17.35 4.20
N VAL A 83 -0.79 -16.61 4.86
CA VAL A 83 -0.46 -15.21 4.53
C VAL A 83 0.99 -15.14 4.06
N LYS A 84 1.25 -14.37 3.00
CA LYS A 84 2.59 -14.09 2.48
C LYS A 84 2.79 -12.58 2.34
N ILE A 85 4.00 -12.11 2.65
CA ILE A 85 4.46 -10.76 2.30
C ILE A 85 4.78 -10.74 0.79
N CYS A 86 4.15 -9.83 0.07
CA CYS A 86 4.30 -9.69 -1.37
C CYS A 86 5.70 -9.18 -1.76
N GLU A 87 6.11 -9.46 -3.00
CA GLU A 87 7.41 -9.06 -3.50
C GLU A 87 7.46 -7.58 -3.90
N GLN A 88 8.67 -7.07 -4.15
CA GLN A 88 8.84 -5.69 -4.56
C GLN A 88 8.15 -5.46 -5.91
N GLY A 89 7.19 -4.53 -5.92
CA GLY A 89 6.35 -4.23 -7.09
C GLY A 89 5.05 -5.03 -7.16
N GLU A 90 4.78 -5.93 -6.23
CA GLU A 90 3.45 -6.54 -6.04
C GLU A 90 2.67 -5.75 -4.98
N ASP A 91 1.85 -4.81 -5.45
CA ASP A 91 1.11 -3.84 -4.65
C ASP A 91 -0.39 -4.15 -4.53
N ALA A 92 -0.84 -5.29 -5.06
CA ALA A 92 -2.24 -5.71 -5.02
C ALA A 92 -2.42 -7.19 -4.66
N CYS A 93 -3.54 -7.52 -4.02
CA CYS A 93 -4.00 -8.89 -3.87
C CYS A 93 -4.97 -9.25 -4.98
N LEU A 94 -4.71 -10.37 -5.66
CA LEU A 94 -5.58 -10.95 -6.68
C LEU A 94 -6.25 -12.22 -6.13
N THR A 95 -7.56 -12.30 -6.33
CA THR A 95 -8.34 -13.51 -6.07
C THR A 95 -9.04 -13.95 -7.34
N GLU A 96 -9.03 -15.26 -7.60
CA GLU A 96 -9.68 -15.89 -8.73
C GLU A 96 -10.54 -17.04 -8.19
N ILE A 97 -11.81 -17.09 -8.60
CA ILE A 97 -12.70 -18.22 -8.36
C ILE A 97 -13.15 -18.77 -9.70
N ARG A 98 -13.04 -20.09 -9.84
CA ARG A 98 -13.40 -20.83 -11.04
C ARG A 98 -14.47 -21.84 -10.69
N TRP A 99 -15.45 -21.96 -11.57
CA TRP A 99 -16.43 -23.03 -11.53
C TRP A 99 -16.24 -23.88 -12.78
N GLY A 100 -16.07 -25.19 -12.59
CA GLY A 100 -15.95 -26.13 -13.69
C GLY A 100 -15.43 -27.49 -13.26
N SER A 101 -15.22 -28.36 -14.24
CA SER A 101 -14.61 -29.69 -14.08
C SER A 101 -13.12 -29.60 -14.42
N THR A 102 -12.24 -29.51 -13.43
CA THR A 102 -10.78 -29.44 -13.70
C THR A 102 -10.17 -30.82 -13.91
N PRO A 103 -8.96 -30.92 -14.51
CA PRO A 103 -8.43 -30.13 -15.62
C PRO A 103 -8.79 -30.73 -17.00
N TYR A 104 -9.39 -31.93 -17.05
CA TYR A 104 -9.83 -32.58 -18.29
C TYR A 104 -11.35 -32.71 -18.31
N PHE A 105 -11.95 -32.38 -19.45
CA PHE A 105 -13.37 -32.65 -19.68
C PHE A 105 -13.59 -34.16 -19.63
N SER A 106 -14.44 -34.60 -18.72
CA SER A 106 -14.93 -35.97 -18.66
C SER A 106 -16.45 -35.93 -18.55
N LEU A 107 -17.12 -36.78 -19.33
CA LEU A 107 -18.56 -36.93 -19.30
C LEU A 107 -18.99 -37.37 -17.89
N GLY A 108 -19.75 -36.51 -17.21
CA GLY A 108 -20.22 -36.76 -15.83
C GLY A 108 -19.28 -36.30 -14.71
N ALA A 109 -18.20 -35.57 -15.01
CA ALA A 109 -17.36 -35.00 -13.96
C ALA A 109 -18.14 -33.97 -13.12
N GLN A 110 -18.08 -34.13 -11.79
CA GLN A 110 -18.71 -33.21 -10.86
C GLN A 110 -18.04 -31.83 -10.95
N LYS A 111 -18.82 -30.80 -11.30
CA LYS A 111 -18.35 -29.41 -11.25
C LYS A 111 -18.19 -28.97 -9.80
N GLN A 112 -17.13 -28.22 -9.52
CA GLN A 112 -16.87 -27.69 -8.19
C GLN A 112 -16.16 -26.33 -8.27
N PHE A 113 -16.14 -25.61 -7.16
CA PHE A 113 -15.45 -24.33 -7.05
C PHE A 113 -13.96 -24.54 -6.83
N TYR A 114 -13.14 -23.68 -7.43
CA TYR A 114 -11.71 -23.58 -7.16
C TYR A 114 -11.34 -22.13 -6.90
N VAL A 115 -10.84 -21.86 -5.69
CA VAL A 115 -10.38 -20.55 -5.23
C VAL A 115 -8.85 -20.53 -5.27
N SER A 116 -8.31 -19.48 -5.88
CA SER A 116 -6.88 -19.16 -5.88
C SER A 116 -6.69 -17.71 -5.46
N LYS A 117 -5.71 -17.46 -4.59
CA LYS A 117 -5.35 -16.14 -4.09
C LYS A 117 -3.85 -15.95 -4.20
N ARG A 118 -3.40 -14.77 -4.63
CA ARG A 118 -1.96 -14.47 -4.77
C ARG A 118 -1.68 -12.97 -4.73
N CYS A 119 -0.43 -12.65 -4.45
CA CYS A 119 0.12 -11.32 -4.71
C CYS A 119 0.19 -11.08 -6.23
N ALA A 120 -0.02 -9.84 -6.65
CA ALA A 120 0.10 -9.41 -8.03
C ALA A 120 0.45 -7.92 -8.11
N LYS A 121 0.96 -7.50 -9.26
CA LYS A 121 1.04 -6.07 -9.59
C LYS A 121 -0.36 -5.55 -9.90
N LYS A 122 -0.66 -4.31 -9.52
CA LYS A 122 -1.95 -3.65 -9.77
C LYS A 122 -2.37 -3.71 -11.23
N GLU A 123 -1.46 -3.49 -12.17
CA GLU A 123 -1.78 -3.49 -13.61
C GLU A 123 -2.16 -4.90 -14.08
N ILE A 124 -1.45 -5.92 -13.61
CA ILE A 124 -1.73 -7.33 -13.93
C ILE A 124 -3.06 -7.74 -13.34
N CYS A 125 -3.32 -7.34 -12.08
CA CYS A 125 -4.57 -7.63 -11.40
C CYS A 125 -5.75 -7.05 -12.20
N GLN A 126 -5.70 -5.75 -12.52
CA GLN A 126 -6.77 -5.08 -13.27
C GLN A 126 -6.96 -5.70 -14.66
N ARG A 127 -5.88 -6.07 -15.36
CA ARG A 127 -5.98 -6.76 -16.65
C ARG A 127 -6.74 -8.08 -16.53
N ILE A 128 -6.43 -8.89 -15.52
CA ILE A 128 -7.10 -10.18 -15.29
C ILE A 128 -8.56 -9.97 -14.88
N ARG A 129 -8.84 -8.96 -14.07
CA ARG A 129 -10.20 -8.56 -13.70
C ARG A 129 -11.03 -8.19 -14.92
N THR A 130 -10.53 -7.30 -15.76
CA THR A 130 -11.23 -6.88 -16.99
C THR A 130 -11.42 -8.04 -17.96
N LYS A 131 -10.50 -9.02 -17.98
CA LYS A 131 -10.63 -10.22 -18.82
C LYS A 131 -11.72 -11.17 -18.32
N HIS A 132 -11.76 -11.48 -17.01
CA HIS A 132 -12.64 -12.53 -16.50
C HIS A 132 -14.01 -12.02 -16.07
N MET A 133 -14.12 -10.81 -15.52
CA MET A 133 -15.39 -10.30 -15.00
C MET A 133 -16.54 -10.21 -16.02
N PRO A 134 -16.32 -9.91 -17.32
CA PRO A 134 -17.39 -9.96 -18.31
C PRO A 134 -18.01 -11.37 -18.48
N TYR A 135 -17.26 -12.42 -18.13
CA TYR A 135 -17.68 -13.83 -18.24
C TYR A 135 -18.00 -14.44 -16.87
N CYS A 136 -18.12 -13.61 -15.83
CA CYS A 136 -18.50 -14.03 -14.48
C CYS A 136 -20.03 -14.12 -14.39
N THR A 137 -20.61 -15.20 -14.91
CA THR A 137 -22.08 -15.36 -15.04
C THR A 137 -22.73 -16.08 -13.87
N HIS A 138 -21.97 -16.84 -13.08
CA HIS A 138 -22.46 -17.67 -11.98
C HIS A 138 -23.47 -18.77 -12.42
N ILE A 139 -23.49 -19.12 -13.71
CA ILE A 139 -24.37 -20.15 -14.27
C ILE A 139 -23.82 -21.54 -13.91
N TRP A 140 -24.65 -22.43 -13.36
CA TRP A 140 -24.19 -23.70 -12.79
C TRP A 140 -23.77 -24.75 -13.85
N TYR A 141 -24.31 -24.71 -15.07
CA TYR A 141 -24.00 -25.67 -16.13
C TYR A 141 -22.84 -25.21 -17.03
N GLU A 142 -22.52 -23.92 -17.04
CA GLU A 142 -21.41 -23.35 -17.81
C GLU A 142 -20.16 -23.21 -16.95
N ASP A 143 -18.99 -23.29 -17.57
CA ASP A 143 -17.74 -22.96 -16.89
C ASP A 143 -17.57 -21.44 -16.86
N TRP A 144 -17.29 -20.89 -15.68
CA TRP A 144 -17.07 -19.47 -15.52
C TRP A 144 -15.91 -19.20 -14.56
N THR A 145 -15.36 -18.00 -14.65
CA THR A 145 -14.27 -17.55 -13.81
C THR A 145 -14.50 -16.10 -13.44
N CYS A 146 -14.38 -15.80 -12.15
CA CYS A 146 -14.47 -14.45 -11.63
C CYS A 146 -13.14 -14.09 -10.98
N SER A 147 -12.72 -12.83 -11.12
CA SER A 147 -11.50 -12.33 -10.50
C SER A 147 -11.72 -10.97 -9.84
N ALA A 148 -11.16 -10.83 -8.63
CA ALA A 148 -11.27 -9.63 -7.82
C ALA A 148 -9.88 -9.10 -7.45
N CYS A 149 -9.77 -7.77 -7.43
CA CYS A 149 -8.55 -7.03 -7.11
C CYS A 149 -8.79 -6.09 -5.96
N CYS A 150 -7.90 -6.07 -4.98
CA CYS A 150 -7.94 -5.13 -3.87
C CYS A 150 -6.54 -4.63 -3.52
N LEU A 151 -6.49 -3.44 -2.92
CA LEU A 151 -5.28 -2.78 -2.45
C LEU A 151 -5.35 -2.67 -0.93
N GLY A 152 -4.25 -2.96 -0.24
CA GLY A 152 -4.14 -2.91 1.22
C GLY A 152 -4.02 -4.27 1.89
N ASP A 153 -3.47 -4.28 3.10
CA ASP A 153 -3.03 -5.51 3.75
C ASP A 153 -4.19 -6.45 4.07
N ARG A 154 -4.03 -7.71 3.63
CA ARG A 154 -4.98 -8.82 3.82
C ARG A 154 -6.40 -8.48 3.33
N CYS A 155 -6.51 -7.60 2.35
CA CYS A 155 -7.81 -7.15 1.81
C CYS A 155 -8.62 -8.27 1.13
N ASN A 156 -7.96 -9.34 0.69
CA ASN A 156 -8.56 -10.46 -0.03
C ASN A 156 -9.05 -11.58 0.89
N TYR A 157 -9.58 -11.24 2.07
CA TYR A 157 -10.20 -12.22 2.97
C TYR A 157 -11.38 -12.93 2.30
N TYR A 158 -12.28 -12.17 1.66
CA TYR A 158 -13.37 -12.70 0.85
C TYR A 158 -12.92 -13.04 -0.58
N VAL A 159 -13.69 -13.89 -1.26
CA VAL A 159 -13.36 -14.32 -2.63
C VAL A 159 -13.59 -13.19 -3.64
N ILE A 160 -14.76 -12.55 -3.57
CA ILE A 160 -15.11 -11.40 -4.38
C ILE A 160 -15.41 -10.25 -3.41
N SER A 161 -14.53 -9.25 -3.40
CA SER A 161 -14.67 -8.05 -2.57
C SER A 161 -14.93 -6.85 -3.48
N ALA A 162 -16.10 -6.24 -3.38
CA ALA A 162 -16.40 -4.96 -4.05
C ALA A 162 -16.01 -3.79 -3.12
N ALA A 163 -14.73 -3.69 -2.78
CA ALA A 163 -14.25 -2.59 -1.93
C ALA A 163 -13.32 -1.68 -2.73
N GLY A 164 -13.80 -0.46 -3.03
CA GLY A 164 -12.94 0.63 -3.49
C GLY A 164 -12.11 1.13 -2.31
N SER A 165 -10.79 1.07 -2.42
CA SER A 165 -9.89 1.62 -1.39
C SER A 165 -9.89 3.15 -1.48
N ILE A 166 -10.51 3.83 -0.51
CA ILE A 166 -10.35 5.27 -0.30
C ILE A 166 -9.03 5.47 0.47
N GLY A 167 -7.97 5.87 -0.23
CA GLY A 167 -6.71 6.22 0.40
C GLY A 167 -6.67 7.70 0.76
N LEU A 168 -6.60 8.03 2.05
CA LEU A 168 -6.26 9.39 2.48
C LEU A 168 -4.75 9.60 2.27
N SER A 169 -4.38 10.53 1.39
CA SER A 169 -2.97 10.87 1.17
C SER A 169 -2.43 11.68 2.35
N VAL A 170 -1.49 11.11 3.10
CA VAL A 170 -0.82 11.77 4.24
C VAL A 170 -0.11 13.05 3.80
N ARG A 171 0.34 13.13 2.54
CA ARG A 171 0.94 14.34 1.95
C ARG A 171 -0.06 15.48 1.83
N LEU A 172 -1.29 15.18 1.42
CA LEU A 172 -2.37 16.17 1.33
C LEU A 172 -2.71 16.70 2.73
N VAL A 173 -2.80 15.82 3.73
CA VAL A 173 -3.06 16.23 5.12
C VAL A 173 -1.92 17.11 5.65
N GLY A 174 -0.67 16.73 5.41
CA GLY A 174 0.51 17.49 5.82
C GLY A 174 0.57 18.89 5.18
N LEU A 175 0.24 19.00 3.88
CA LEU A 175 0.18 20.29 3.19
C LEU A 175 -0.93 21.19 3.75
N VAL A 176 -2.13 20.65 4.00
CA VAL A 176 -3.24 21.43 4.56
C VAL A 176 -2.91 21.91 5.98
N ALA A 177 -2.28 21.06 6.80
CA ALA A 177 -1.85 21.43 8.14
C ALA A 177 -0.77 22.54 8.13
N ALA A 178 0.22 22.43 7.23
CA ALA A 178 1.26 23.45 7.07
C ALA A 178 0.68 24.79 6.60
N LEU A 179 -0.25 24.76 5.64
CA LEU A 179 -0.93 25.95 5.13
C LEU A 179 -1.79 26.61 6.21
N GLY A 180 -2.49 25.82 7.03
CA GLY A 180 -3.28 26.33 8.15
C GLY A 180 -2.43 27.01 9.23
N LEU A 181 -1.24 26.47 9.53
CA LEU A 181 -0.29 27.09 10.46
C LEU A 181 0.30 28.39 9.90
N LEU A 182 0.60 28.43 8.59
CA LEU A 182 1.05 29.66 7.91
C LEU A 182 -0.02 30.75 7.98
N VAL A 183 -1.27 30.43 7.62
CA VAL A 183 -2.38 31.40 7.66
C VAL A 183 -2.61 31.93 9.08
N ARG A 184 -2.59 31.05 10.10
CA ARG A 184 -2.65 31.48 11.51
C ARG A 184 -1.51 32.42 11.89
N SER A 185 -0.30 32.13 11.43
CA SER A 185 0.88 32.94 11.77
C SER A 185 0.84 34.33 11.14
N VAL A 186 0.28 34.47 9.93
CA VAL A 186 0.08 35.75 9.24
C VAL A 186 -1.07 36.56 9.85
N LEU A 187 -2.17 35.91 10.24
CA LEU A 187 -3.31 36.57 10.89
C LEU A 187 -3.02 37.01 12.33
N SER A 188 -1.96 36.47 12.96
CA SER A 188 -1.55 36.77 14.33
C SER A 188 -0.39 37.80 14.42
N SER A 189 0.11 38.30 13.29
CA SER A 189 1.04 39.45 13.21
C SER A 189 0.30 40.70 12.78
#